data_AF-A0A8S2EMJ5-F1
#
_entry.id   AF-A0A8S2EMJ5-F1
#
_cell.length_a   1.000
_cell.length_b   1.000
_cell.length_c   1.000
_cell.angle_alpha   90.00
_cell.angle_beta   90.00
_cell.angle_gamma   90.00
#
_symmetry.space_group_name_H-M   'P 1'
#
loop_
_entity.id
_entity.type
_entity.pdbx_description
1 polymer ?
#
loop_
_entity_poly.entity_id
_entity_poly.type
_entity_poly.pdbx_seq_one_letter_code
_entity_poly.pdbx_strand_id
1 'polypeptide(L)'
;LNENAQRYLISEVNKNIQDLYTNEFINLIKLAIQRLQSIDDEKHRTTFLILLEMIFSSYIKKGIRNYPDHKLKDLLTIGIQISLNSVEQPYCLMLIESLVKFHSGTSTDTLYSPKIERLFTLIHELDNLCTRYDPSKIFKDEWFNSYVLIVPTGYVKLTRITYQNLCINQKSPWIIYVWKRLVHLSLAKYSPENNVSTLNSINRWLIDVGHHKYDPDNILTIIFVTNVFNTVTNYMKPLSLPNIEHIITYILHVIKNPQLSVQLDTNNIYRFIQEGQQAIRDILYLKGNILKLKMY
;
A
#
# COMPACT_ATOMS: atom_id res chain seq x y z
N LEU A 1 -36.44 -16.16 -16.30
CA LEU A 1 -35.96 -16.04 -17.70
C LEU A 1 -35.29 -17.35 -18.08
N ASN A 2 -35.64 -17.96 -19.22
CA ASN A 2 -34.98 -19.18 -19.70
C ASN A 2 -33.50 -18.87 -20.03
N GLU A 3 -32.59 -19.81 -19.78
CA GLU A 3 -31.14 -19.65 -19.95
C GLU A 3 -30.75 -19.18 -21.37
N ASN A 4 -31.48 -19.68 -22.37
CA ASN A 4 -31.32 -19.28 -23.77
C ASN A 4 -31.72 -17.80 -24.02
N ALA A 5 -32.76 -17.32 -23.34
CA ALA A 5 -33.19 -15.93 -23.46
C ALA A 5 -32.20 -14.97 -22.79
N GLN A 6 -31.57 -15.39 -21.69
CA GLN A 6 -30.48 -14.64 -21.06
C GLN A 6 -29.25 -14.57 -21.95
N ARG A 7 -28.82 -15.70 -22.53
CA ARG A 7 -27.67 -15.72 -23.47
C ARG A 7 -27.91 -14.84 -24.70
N TYR A 8 -29.13 -14.86 -25.25
CA TYR A 8 -29.51 -13.99 -26.36
C TYR A 8 -29.48 -12.51 -25.98
N LEU A 9 -30.08 -12.13 -24.84
CA LEU A 9 -30.03 -10.76 -24.32
C LEU A 9 -28.59 -10.30 -24.09
N ILE A 10 -27.74 -11.13 -23.48
CA ILE A 10 -26.31 -10.83 -23.28
C ILE A 10 -25.61 -10.61 -24.62
N SER A 11 -25.87 -11.46 -25.61
CA SER A 11 -25.29 -11.35 -26.95
C SER A 11 -25.68 -10.04 -27.63
N GLU A 12 -26.97 -9.69 -27.58
CA GLU A 12 -27.49 -8.49 -28.24
C GLU A 12 -27.07 -7.21 -27.52
N VAL A 13 -27.04 -7.24 -26.19
CA VAL A 13 -26.44 -6.21 -25.35
C VAL A 13 -24.96 -6.02 -25.70
N ASN A 14 -24.18 -7.10 -25.76
CA ASN A 14 -22.76 -7.03 -26.09
C ASN A 14 -22.54 -6.44 -27.49
N LYS A 15 -23.39 -6.77 -28.46
CA LYS A 15 -23.35 -6.22 -29.82
C LYS A 15 -23.66 -4.72 -29.83
N ASN A 16 -24.71 -4.28 -29.14
CA ASN A 16 -25.09 -2.86 -29.09
C ASN A 16 -24.12 -2.01 -28.23
N ILE A 17 -23.48 -2.61 -27.23
CA ILE A 17 -22.43 -1.97 -26.42
C ILE A 17 -21.12 -1.80 -27.21
N GLN A 18 -20.89 -2.59 -28.27
CA GLN A 18 -19.69 -2.46 -29.09
C GLN A 18 -19.59 -1.11 -29.79
N ASP A 19 -20.71 -0.44 -30.07
CA ASP A 19 -20.75 0.80 -30.84
C ASP A 19 -20.92 2.07 -29.97
N LEU A 20 -21.14 1.92 -28.66
CA LEU A 20 -21.38 3.06 -27.76
C LEU A 20 -20.08 3.77 -27.34
N TYR A 21 -20.09 5.10 -27.43
CA TYR A 21 -19.07 5.94 -26.81
C TYR A 21 -19.22 5.93 -25.28
N THR A 22 -18.11 6.07 -24.54
CA THR A 22 -18.11 5.98 -23.06
C THR A 22 -19.09 6.91 -22.38
N ASN A 23 -19.23 8.14 -22.87
CA ASN A 23 -20.13 9.12 -22.26
C ASN A 23 -21.60 8.74 -22.48
N GLU A 24 -21.93 8.18 -23.64
CA GLU A 24 -23.28 7.67 -23.94
C GLU A 24 -23.61 6.49 -23.04
N PHE A 25 -22.66 5.55 -22.89
CA PHE A 25 -22.82 4.43 -21.97
C PHE A 25 -23.04 4.89 -20.52
N ILE A 26 -22.22 5.82 -20.02
CA ILE A 26 -22.36 6.39 -18.68
C ILE A 26 -23.76 7.00 -18.48
N ASN A 27 -24.25 7.76 -19.45
CA ASN A 27 -25.58 8.39 -19.36
C ASN A 27 -26.71 7.35 -19.34
N LEU A 28 -26.61 6.33 -20.20
CA LEU A 28 -27.58 5.24 -20.23
C LEU A 28 -27.63 4.47 -18.90
N ILE A 29 -26.46 4.18 -18.31
CA ILE A 29 -26.39 3.51 -17.02
C ILE A 29 -26.94 4.38 -15.89
N LYS A 30 -26.66 5.69 -15.88
CA LYS A 30 -27.25 6.61 -14.90
C LYS A 30 -28.77 6.63 -14.98
N LEU A 31 -29.34 6.68 -16.19
CA LEU A 31 -30.78 6.57 -16.40
C LEU A 31 -31.33 5.21 -15.92
N ALA A 32 -30.61 4.11 -16.17
CA ALA A 32 -30.99 2.79 -15.70
C ALA A 32 -30.99 2.69 -14.16
N ILE A 33 -30.01 3.31 -13.48
CA ILE A 33 -29.97 3.40 -12.01
C ILE A 33 -31.14 4.22 -11.48
N GLN A 34 -31.48 5.36 -12.10
CA GLN A 34 -32.66 6.13 -11.74
C GLN A 34 -33.95 5.31 -11.92
N ARG A 35 -34.04 4.53 -13.00
CA ARG A 35 -35.20 3.66 -13.24
C ARG A 35 -35.31 2.56 -12.18
N LEU A 36 -34.19 1.96 -11.78
CA LEU A 36 -34.14 0.94 -10.72
C LEU A 36 -34.78 1.46 -9.41
N GLN A 37 -34.58 2.73 -9.06
CA GLN A 37 -35.17 3.35 -7.87
C GLN A 37 -36.69 3.50 -7.95
N SER A 38 -37.26 3.50 -9.16
CA SER A 38 -38.70 3.61 -9.41
C SER A 38 -39.43 2.27 -9.55
N ILE A 39 -38.72 1.13 -9.41
CA ILE A 39 -39.33 -0.20 -9.48
C ILE A 39 -39.78 -0.63 -8.08
N ASP A 40 -41.10 -0.64 -7.87
CA ASP A 40 -41.70 -1.01 -6.58
C ASP A 40 -41.62 -2.52 -6.30
N ASP A 41 -41.68 -3.36 -7.34
CA ASP A 41 -41.61 -4.81 -7.19
C ASP A 41 -40.17 -5.31 -6.97
N GLU A 42 -39.93 -5.93 -5.82
CA GLU A 42 -38.60 -6.38 -5.41
C GLU A 42 -37.99 -7.42 -6.35
N LYS A 43 -38.80 -8.33 -6.92
CA LYS A 43 -38.31 -9.38 -7.82
C LYS A 43 -37.89 -8.80 -9.17
N HIS A 44 -38.65 -7.85 -9.70
CA HIS A 44 -38.30 -7.12 -10.91
C HIS A 44 -37.09 -6.23 -10.67
N ARG A 45 -37.01 -5.56 -9.52
CA ARG A 45 -35.86 -4.73 -9.13
C ARG A 45 -34.57 -5.56 -9.08
N THR A 46 -34.59 -6.72 -8.43
CA THR A 46 -33.46 -7.63 -8.37
C THR A 46 -33.07 -8.16 -9.75
N THR A 47 -34.05 -8.54 -10.57
CA THR A 47 -33.78 -9.01 -11.95
C THR A 47 -33.14 -7.91 -12.80
N PHE A 48 -33.63 -6.68 -12.68
CA PHE A 48 -33.10 -5.52 -13.38
C PHE A 48 -31.66 -5.21 -12.94
N LEU A 49 -31.39 -5.28 -11.64
CA LEU A 49 -30.06 -5.09 -11.09
C LEU A 49 -29.05 -6.11 -11.66
N ILE A 50 -29.41 -7.39 -11.68
CA ILE A 50 -28.56 -8.45 -12.25
C ILE A 50 -28.24 -8.15 -13.72
N LEU A 51 -29.23 -7.76 -14.51
CA LEU A 51 -29.01 -7.40 -15.91
C LEU A 51 -28.10 -6.18 -16.04
N LEU A 52 -28.27 -5.17 -15.18
CA LEU A 52 -27.46 -3.97 -15.18
C LEU A 52 -26.00 -4.27 -14.81
N GLU A 53 -25.76 -5.12 -13.80
CA GLU A 53 -24.43 -5.63 -13.43
C GLU A 53 -23.77 -6.35 -14.60
N MET A 54 -24.50 -7.20 -15.32
CA MET A 54 -23.98 -7.95 -16.46
C MET A 54 -23.60 -7.03 -17.61
N ILE A 55 -24.47 -6.07 -17.96
CA ILE A 55 -24.23 -5.01 -18.95
C ILE A 55 -22.96 -4.24 -18.59
N PHE A 56 -22.86 -3.80 -17.34
CA PHE A 56 -21.74 -3.01 -16.84
C PHE A 56 -20.44 -3.82 -16.84
N SER A 57 -20.45 -5.06 -16.37
CA SER A 57 -19.30 -5.94 -16.36
C SER A 57 -18.79 -6.22 -17.78
N SER A 58 -19.68 -6.49 -18.73
CA SER A 58 -19.33 -6.65 -20.14
C SER A 58 -18.65 -5.40 -20.71
N TYR A 59 -19.16 -4.21 -20.39
CA TYR A 59 -18.56 -2.95 -20.83
C TYR A 59 -17.13 -2.77 -20.29
N ILE A 60 -16.92 -2.99 -19.00
CA ILE A 60 -15.59 -2.86 -18.37
C ILE A 60 -14.58 -3.86 -18.96
N LYS A 61 -15.03 -5.10 -19.24
CA LYS A 61 -14.19 -6.15 -19.85
C LYS A 61 -13.74 -5.82 -21.28
N LYS A 62 -14.48 -4.99 -22.02
CA LYS A 62 -14.13 -4.56 -23.39
C LYS A 62 -12.78 -3.84 -23.47
N GLY A 63 -12.34 -3.23 -22.36
CA GLY A 63 -11.00 -2.66 -22.24
C GLY A 63 -11.04 -1.22 -21.74
N ILE A 64 -10.83 -1.06 -20.44
CA ILE A 64 -10.67 0.24 -19.76
C ILE A 64 -9.21 0.72 -19.71
N ARG A 65 -8.26 -0.04 -20.28
CA ARG A 65 -6.81 0.11 -20.06
C ARG A 65 -6.23 1.48 -20.46
N ASN A 66 -6.94 2.26 -21.28
CA ASN A 66 -6.51 3.56 -21.78
C ASN A 66 -7.44 4.71 -21.36
N TYR A 67 -8.33 4.50 -20.39
CA TYR A 67 -9.24 5.57 -19.97
C TYR A 67 -8.53 6.55 -19.03
N PRO A 68 -8.78 7.86 -19.18
CA PRO A 68 -8.25 8.85 -18.24
C PRO A 68 -8.87 8.66 -16.84
N ASP A 69 -8.13 9.03 -15.80
CA ASP A 69 -8.51 8.81 -14.39
C ASP A 69 -9.91 9.27 -14.02
N HIS A 70 -10.32 10.45 -14.48
CA HIS A 70 -11.66 10.98 -14.18
C HIS A 70 -12.76 10.04 -14.69
N LYS A 71 -12.58 9.44 -15.88
CA LYS A 71 -13.54 8.46 -16.43
C LYS A 71 -13.52 7.15 -15.66
N LEU A 72 -12.36 6.67 -15.24
CA LEU A 72 -12.25 5.47 -14.41
C LEU A 72 -12.93 5.68 -13.06
N LYS A 73 -12.79 6.87 -12.44
CA LYS A 73 -13.47 7.24 -11.19
C LYS A 73 -14.98 7.36 -11.36
N ASP A 74 -15.45 7.94 -12.48
CA ASP A 74 -16.87 8.00 -12.80
C ASP A 74 -17.46 6.59 -12.92
N LEU A 75 -16.79 5.70 -13.67
CA LEU A 75 -17.19 4.31 -13.83
C LEU A 75 -17.14 3.55 -12.50
N LEU A 76 -16.15 3.80 -11.64
CA LEU A 76 -16.07 3.17 -10.32
C LEU A 76 -17.23 3.61 -9.43
N THR A 77 -17.55 4.90 -9.43
CA THR A 77 -18.69 5.45 -8.66
C THR A 77 -20.00 4.78 -9.10
N ILE A 78 -20.20 4.63 -10.40
CA ILE A 78 -21.35 3.93 -10.98
C ILE A 78 -21.32 2.44 -10.59
N GLY A 79 -20.17 1.78 -10.72
CA GLY A 79 -20.01 0.36 -10.38
C GLY A 79 -20.32 0.05 -8.91
N ILE A 80 -19.95 0.95 -8.00
CA ILE A 80 -20.29 0.87 -6.57
C ILE A 80 -21.80 1.02 -6.36
N GLN A 81 -22.48 1.92 -7.07
CA GLN A 81 -23.93 2.08 -6.99
C GLN A 81 -24.68 0.84 -7.51
N ILE A 82 -24.19 0.24 -8.60
CA ILE A 82 -24.79 -0.96 -9.19
C ILE A 82 -24.57 -2.18 -8.28
N SER A 83 -23.39 -2.34 -7.70
CA SER A 83 -23.07 -3.49 -6.84
C SER A 83 -23.77 -3.49 -5.48
N LEU A 84 -24.57 -2.45 -5.20
CA LEU A 84 -25.34 -2.09 -4.00
C LEU A 84 -24.67 -2.22 -2.62
N ASN A 85 -23.62 -3.03 -2.42
CA ASN A 85 -22.88 -3.23 -1.16
C ASN A 85 -21.52 -3.97 -1.33
N SER A 86 -20.97 -4.16 -2.55
CA SER A 86 -19.66 -4.81 -2.67
C SER A 86 -18.75 -4.23 -3.76
N VAL A 87 -17.67 -3.58 -3.32
CA VAL A 87 -16.56 -3.18 -4.19
C VAL A 87 -15.72 -4.38 -4.66
N GLU A 88 -15.91 -5.56 -4.05
CA GLU A 88 -15.20 -6.80 -4.40
C GLU A 88 -15.68 -7.39 -5.74
N GLN A 89 -16.70 -6.78 -6.37
CA GLN A 89 -17.13 -7.17 -7.70
C GLN A 89 -15.98 -7.08 -8.72
N PRO A 90 -15.82 -8.07 -9.62
CA PRO A 90 -14.67 -8.14 -10.53
C PRO A 90 -14.45 -6.87 -11.36
N TYR A 91 -15.52 -6.22 -11.81
CA TYR A 91 -15.42 -4.98 -12.60
C TYR A 91 -14.97 -3.77 -11.76
N CYS A 92 -15.36 -3.69 -10.49
CA CYS A 92 -14.87 -2.67 -9.55
C CYS A 92 -13.37 -2.87 -9.28
N LEU A 93 -12.97 -4.12 -9.03
CA LEU A 93 -11.55 -4.46 -8.83
C LEU A 93 -10.71 -4.15 -10.07
N MET A 94 -11.21 -4.41 -11.28
CA MET A 94 -10.53 -4.04 -12.53
C MET A 94 -10.36 -2.53 -12.69
N LEU A 95 -11.37 -1.74 -12.31
CA LEU A 95 -11.31 -0.28 -12.34
C LEU A 95 -10.27 0.25 -11.32
N ILE A 96 -10.29 -0.27 -10.10
CA ILE A 96 -9.31 0.08 -9.06
C ILE A 96 -7.89 -0.32 -9.48
N GLU A 97 -7.71 -1.54 -9.99
CA GLU A 97 -6.44 -2.01 -10.53
C GLU A 97 -5.94 -1.08 -11.64
N SER A 98 -6.82 -0.64 -12.54
CA SER A 98 -6.46 0.27 -13.61
C SER A 98 -6.04 1.63 -13.06
N LEU A 99 -6.77 2.20 -12.09
CA LEU A 99 -6.38 3.44 -11.42
C LEU A 99 -5.00 3.34 -10.76
N VAL A 100 -4.70 2.21 -10.09
CA VAL A 100 -3.41 1.95 -9.45
C VAL A 100 -2.29 1.72 -10.47
N LYS A 101 -2.55 1.01 -11.57
CA LYS A 101 -1.52 0.66 -12.57
C LYS A 101 -1.26 1.75 -13.61
N PHE A 102 -2.24 2.60 -13.94
CA PHE A 102 -2.22 3.52 -15.10
C PHE A 102 -1.21 4.70 -15.02
N HIS A 103 -0.27 4.68 -14.08
CA HIS A 103 0.75 5.72 -13.95
C HIS A 103 2.18 5.18 -13.94
N SER A 104 2.40 3.95 -14.42
CA SER A 104 3.75 3.46 -14.77
C SER A 104 4.24 4.03 -16.11
N GLY A 105 4.06 5.34 -16.32
CA GLY A 105 4.65 6.05 -17.44
C GLY A 105 6.14 5.74 -17.48
N THR A 106 6.59 5.34 -18.66
CA THR A 106 7.95 4.94 -19.03
C THR A 106 8.93 6.10 -18.91
N SER A 107 9.21 6.57 -17.69
CA SER A 107 10.40 7.38 -17.42
C SER A 107 11.31 6.59 -16.49
N THR A 108 12.36 6.06 -17.10
CA THR A 108 13.46 5.35 -16.44
C THR A 108 14.25 6.22 -15.46
N ASP A 109 14.05 7.54 -15.47
CA ASP A 109 14.50 8.49 -14.47
C ASP A 109 13.49 9.64 -14.49
N THR A 110 12.88 10.09 -13.40
CA THR A 110 13.56 11.13 -12.61
C THR A 110 12.95 11.41 -11.24
N LEU A 111 11.74 10.99 -10.87
CA LEU A 111 11.19 11.35 -9.54
C LEU A 111 10.25 10.25 -9.00
N TYR A 112 10.78 9.35 -8.17
CA TYR A 112 10.01 8.36 -7.39
C TYR A 112 9.00 9.01 -6.44
N SER A 113 9.35 10.19 -5.92
CA SER A 113 8.57 10.95 -4.93
C SER A 113 7.17 11.37 -5.42
N PRO A 114 7.00 12.04 -6.58
CA PRO A 114 5.71 12.31 -7.20
C PRO A 114 4.85 11.07 -7.49
N LYS A 115 5.47 9.93 -7.79
CA LYS A 115 4.74 8.70 -8.10
C LYS A 115 4.05 8.14 -6.85
N ILE A 116 4.76 8.13 -5.73
CA ILE A 116 4.23 7.74 -4.41
C ILE A 116 3.19 8.75 -3.94
N GLU A 117 3.45 10.05 -4.10
CA GLU A 117 2.51 11.12 -3.75
C GLU A 117 1.18 10.96 -4.47
N ARG A 118 1.19 10.76 -5.79
CA ARG A 118 -0.03 10.52 -6.57
C ARG A 118 -0.77 9.25 -6.14
N LEU A 119 -0.04 8.17 -5.87
CA LEU A 119 -0.65 6.94 -5.36
C LEU A 119 -1.39 7.24 -4.05
N PHE A 120 -0.78 7.93 -3.10
CA PHE A 120 -1.40 8.20 -1.82
C PHE A 120 -2.62 9.14 -1.94
N THR A 121 -2.57 10.13 -2.83
CA THR A 121 -3.74 10.95 -3.17
C THR A 121 -4.88 10.09 -3.73
N LEU A 122 -4.56 9.21 -4.69
CA LEU A 122 -5.54 8.27 -5.24
C LEU A 122 -6.13 7.34 -4.18
N ILE A 123 -5.29 6.77 -3.31
CA ILE A 123 -5.74 5.88 -2.22
C ILE A 123 -6.66 6.63 -1.25
N HIS A 124 -6.36 7.89 -0.93
CA HIS A 124 -7.23 8.72 -0.10
C HIS A 124 -8.60 8.97 -0.74
N GLU A 125 -8.62 9.25 -2.05
CA GLU A 125 -9.89 9.38 -2.78
C GLU A 125 -10.67 8.06 -2.85
N LEU A 126 -9.97 6.93 -3.03
CA LEU A 126 -10.59 5.60 -3.01
C LEU A 126 -11.13 5.24 -1.63
N ASP A 127 -10.44 5.60 -0.56
CA ASP A 127 -10.90 5.43 0.82
C ASP A 127 -12.26 6.14 0.99
N ASN A 128 -12.39 7.40 0.54
CA ASN A 128 -13.66 8.13 0.59
C ASN A 128 -14.79 7.42 -0.17
N LEU A 129 -14.50 6.79 -1.32
CA LEU A 129 -15.48 6.03 -2.10
C LEU A 129 -15.80 4.66 -1.50
N CYS A 130 -14.86 4.07 -0.75
CA CYS A 130 -14.87 2.67 -0.32
C CYS A 130 -14.73 2.52 1.21
N THR A 131 -15.09 3.54 1.99
CA THR A 131 -14.86 3.64 3.45
C THR A 131 -15.31 2.44 4.27
N ARG A 132 -16.30 1.67 3.78
CA ARG A 132 -16.89 0.51 4.47
C ARG A 132 -16.13 -0.80 4.21
N TYR A 133 -15.14 -0.81 3.34
CA TYR A 133 -14.44 -2.02 2.91
C TYR A 133 -13.03 -2.11 3.48
N ASP A 134 -12.59 -3.34 3.70
CA ASP A 134 -11.24 -3.65 4.13
C ASP A 134 -10.27 -3.56 2.92
N PRO A 135 -9.23 -2.72 2.96
CA PRO A 135 -8.26 -2.60 1.86
C PRO A 135 -7.56 -3.93 1.54
N SER A 136 -7.48 -4.87 2.49
CA SER A 136 -6.84 -6.19 2.30
C SER A 136 -7.58 -7.09 1.31
N LYS A 137 -8.89 -6.88 1.15
CA LYS A 137 -9.72 -7.63 0.21
C LYS A 137 -9.72 -7.06 -1.21
N ILE A 138 -9.21 -5.84 -1.35
CA ILE A 138 -9.27 -5.08 -2.60
C ILE A 138 -7.92 -5.09 -3.26
N PHE A 139 -6.88 -4.66 -2.55
CA PHE A 139 -5.56 -4.49 -3.12
C PHE A 139 -4.77 -5.79 -3.17
N LYS A 140 -4.17 -6.04 -4.33
CA LYS A 140 -3.27 -7.17 -4.56
C LYS A 140 -1.83 -6.70 -4.79
N ASP A 141 -0.87 -7.50 -4.36
CA ASP A 141 0.55 -7.16 -4.42
C ASP A 141 1.05 -6.85 -5.82
N GLU A 142 0.58 -7.61 -6.80
CA GLU A 142 1.01 -7.48 -8.19
C GLU A 142 0.66 -6.12 -8.81
N TRP A 143 -0.25 -5.37 -8.19
CA TRP A 143 -0.61 -4.00 -8.60
C TRP A 143 0.46 -2.99 -8.19
N PHE A 144 1.23 -3.28 -7.14
CA PHE A 144 2.22 -2.38 -6.58
C PHE A 144 3.61 -2.54 -7.18
N ASN A 145 3.83 -3.53 -8.07
CA ASN A 145 5.15 -3.87 -8.63
C ASN A 145 5.94 -2.67 -9.16
N SER A 146 5.26 -1.69 -9.76
CA SER A 146 5.91 -0.49 -10.32
C SER A 146 6.31 0.57 -9.27
N TYR A 147 5.87 0.41 -8.03
CA TYR A 147 6.16 1.29 -6.88
C TYR A 147 7.20 0.68 -5.93
N VAL A 148 7.49 -0.62 -6.07
CA VAL A 148 8.44 -1.35 -5.24
C VAL A 148 9.86 -0.91 -5.55
N LEU A 149 10.65 -0.63 -4.50
CA LEU A 149 12.07 -0.29 -4.62
C LEU A 149 12.94 -1.51 -4.36
N ILE A 150 14.03 -1.64 -5.11
CA ILE A 150 15.07 -2.65 -4.85
C ILE A 150 15.88 -2.28 -3.60
N VAL A 151 16.13 -0.97 -3.42
CA VAL A 151 16.90 -0.46 -2.28
C VAL A 151 15.98 0.38 -1.38
N PRO A 152 15.77 -0.01 -0.10
CA PRO A 152 14.89 0.73 0.82
C PRO A 152 15.26 2.20 1.00
N THR A 153 16.54 2.57 0.80
CA THR A 153 16.98 3.97 0.84
C THR A 153 16.36 4.85 -0.25
N GLY A 154 15.68 4.29 -1.26
CA GLY A 154 14.90 5.09 -2.21
C GLY A 154 13.74 5.85 -1.54
N TYR A 155 13.18 5.32 -0.44
CA TYR A 155 12.14 6.02 0.35
C TYR A 155 12.70 7.22 1.12
N VAL A 156 14.00 7.19 1.46
CA VAL A 156 14.70 8.29 2.13
C VAL A 156 14.90 9.50 1.19
N LYS A 157 14.78 9.32 -0.13
CA LYS A 157 14.89 10.41 -1.13
C LYS A 157 13.63 11.29 -1.20
N LEU A 158 12.57 10.97 -0.47
CA LEU A 158 11.39 11.82 -0.37
C LEU A 158 11.79 13.14 0.32
N THR A 159 11.52 14.28 -0.31
CA THR A 159 11.79 15.58 0.32
C THR A 159 10.98 15.70 1.60
N ARG A 160 11.45 16.51 2.55
CA ARG A 160 10.71 16.78 3.80
C ARG A 160 9.27 17.23 3.54
N ILE A 161 9.06 18.10 2.55
CA ILE A 161 7.73 18.62 2.18
C ILE A 161 6.86 17.48 1.62
N THR A 162 7.39 16.69 0.69
CA THR A 162 6.63 15.57 0.12
C THR A 162 6.29 14.53 1.18
N TYR A 163 7.24 14.22 2.06
CA TYR A 163 7.03 13.31 3.17
C TYR A 163 5.94 13.82 4.13
N GLN A 164 5.98 15.10 4.51
CA GLN A 164 4.94 15.72 5.33
C GLN A 164 3.56 15.64 4.67
N ASN A 165 3.47 15.93 3.36
CA ASN A 165 2.20 15.84 2.62
C ASN A 165 1.64 14.41 2.61
N LEU A 166 2.50 13.40 2.41
CA LEU A 166 2.12 11.99 2.53
C LEU A 166 1.59 11.66 3.94
N CYS A 167 2.11 12.34 4.96
CA CYS A 167 1.71 12.15 6.36
C CYS A 167 0.41 12.88 6.74
N ILE A 168 -0.10 13.83 5.95
CA ILE A 168 -1.36 14.55 6.26
C ILE A 168 -2.52 13.57 6.40
N ASN A 169 -2.52 12.48 5.62
CA ASN A 169 -3.57 11.45 5.63
C ASN A 169 -3.15 10.15 6.34
N GLN A 170 -2.09 10.18 7.17
CA GLN A 170 -1.46 8.99 7.76
C GLN A 170 -2.36 8.12 8.65
N LYS A 171 -3.53 8.63 9.09
CA LYS A 171 -4.49 7.87 9.90
C LYS A 171 -5.43 7.00 9.08
N SER A 172 -5.44 7.13 7.75
CA SER A 172 -6.27 6.29 6.88
C SER A 172 -5.80 4.82 6.95
N PRO A 173 -6.68 3.86 7.30
CA PRO A 173 -6.34 2.44 7.30
C PRO A 173 -5.87 1.96 5.91
N TRP A 174 -6.40 2.56 4.84
CA TRP A 174 -6.03 2.26 3.47
C TRP A 174 -4.61 2.69 3.15
N ILE A 175 -4.24 3.91 3.55
CA ILE A 175 -2.87 4.42 3.38
C ILE A 175 -1.87 3.57 4.17
N ILE A 176 -2.20 3.25 5.43
CA ILE A 176 -1.36 2.39 6.27
C ILE A 176 -1.19 1.01 5.61
N TYR A 177 -2.27 0.41 5.11
CA TYR A 177 -2.21 -0.89 4.44
C TYR A 177 -1.31 -0.86 3.20
N VAL A 178 -1.53 0.08 2.29
CA VAL A 178 -0.74 0.22 1.06
C VAL A 178 0.73 0.46 1.38
N TRP A 179 1.02 1.33 2.35
CA TRP A 179 2.40 1.58 2.78
C TRP A 179 3.09 0.32 3.31
N LYS A 180 2.40 -0.45 4.17
CA LYS A 180 2.92 -1.74 4.67
C LYS A 180 3.25 -2.69 3.53
N ARG A 181 2.37 -2.81 2.52
CA ARG A 181 2.62 -3.68 1.35
C ARG A 181 3.83 -3.19 0.55
N LEU A 182 3.93 -1.89 0.28
CA LEU A 182 5.05 -1.32 -0.46
C LEU A 182 6.40 -1.55 0.23
N VAL A 183 6.46 -1.31 1.53
CA VAL A 183 7.66 -1.56 2.34
C VAL A 183 8.00 -3.04 2.35
N HIS A 184 7.01 -3.91 2.60
CA HIS A 184 7.22 -5.37 2.62
C HIS A 184 7.75 -5.89 1.28
N LEU A 185 7.10 -5.53 0.16
CA LEU A 185 7.51 -5.96 -1.18
C LEU A 185 8.89 -5.42 -1.57
N SER A 186 9.27 -4.24 -1.08
CA SER A 186 10.60 -3.68 -1.29
C SER A 186 11.67 -4.42 -0.50
N LEU A 187 11.36 -4.77 0.76
CA LEU A 187 12.26 -5.54 1.61
C LEU A 187 12.40 -7.00 1.15
N ALA A 188 11.39 -7.57 0.51
CA ALA A 188 11.48 -8.88 -0.11
C ALA A 188 12.51 -8.94 -1.26
N LYS A 189 12.84 -7.78 -1.86
CA LYS A 189 13.88 -7.64 -2.90
C LYS A 189 15.22 -7.16 -2.36
N TYR A 190 15.36 -7.06 -1.04
CA TYR A 190 16.54 -6.50 -0.40
C TYR A 190 17.75 -7.43 -0.54
N SER A 191 18.92 -6.84 -0.84
CA SER A 191 20.22 -7.52 -0.83
C SER A 191 21.06 -7.05 0.38
N PRO A 192 21.68 -7.98 1.13
CA PRO A 192 22.43 -7.67 2.35
C PRO A 192 23.77 -6.93 2.09
N GLU A 193 24.22 -6.83 0.84
CA GLU A 193 25.48 -6.18 0.47
C GLU A 193 25.57 -4.72 0.93
N ASN A 194 24.43 -4.05 1.16
CA ASN A 194 24.35 -2.64 1.50
C ASN A 194 23.82 -2.34 2.91
N ASN A 195 23.87 -3.32 3.83
CA ASN A 195 23.36 -3.20 5.20
C ASN A 195 23.80 -1.92 5.92
N VAL A 196 25.12 -1.68 6.00
CA VAL A 196 25.70 -0.52 6.69
C VAL A 196 25.28 0.81 6.06
N SER A 197 25.37 0.90 4.73
CA SER A 197 24.97 2.10 3.97
C SER A 197 23.48 2.41 4.18
N THR A 198 22.64 1.37 4.12
CA THR A 198 21.19 1.49 4.31
C THR A 198 20.84 2.06 5.68
N LEU A 199 21.42 1.51 6.75
CA LEU A 199 21.19 2.00 8.10
C LEU A 199 21.71 3.42 8.30
N ASN A 200 22.89 3.75 7.77
CA ASN A 200 23.43 5.11 7.84
C ASN A 200 22.54 6.13 7.12
N SER A 201 22.02 5.79 5.94
CA SER A 201 21.10 6.66 5.19
C SER A 201 19.79 6.90 5.96
N ILE A 202 19.21 5.86 6.55
CA ILE A 202 17.97 5.98 7.33
C ILE A 202 18.22 6.78 8.61
N ASN A 203 19.35 6.56 9.29
CA ASN A 203 19.71 7.30 10.48
C ASN A 203 19.85 8.80 10.18
N ARG A 204 20.51 9.15 9.06
CA ARG A 204 20.61 10.55 8.61
C ARG A 204 19.24 11.11 8.24
N TRP A 205 18.41 10.35 7.54
CA TRP A 205 17.07 10.78 7.15
C TRP A 205 16.16 11.10 8.34
N LEU A 206 16.21 10.29 9.41
CA LEU A 206 15.47 10.56 10.65
C LEU A 206 15.85 11.92 11.28
N ILE A 207 17.10 12.34 11.10
CA ILE A 207 17.59 13.66 11.51
C ILE A 207 17.08 14.73 10.55
N ASP A 208 17.29 14.56 9.25
CA ASP A 208 17.01 15.55 8.20
C ASP A 208 15.51 15.90 8.08
N VAL A 209 14.63 14.91 8.20
CA VAL A 209 13.18 15.11 8.20
C VAL A 209 12.68 15.63 9.56
N GLY A 210 13.49 15.54 10.60
CA GLY A 210 13.16 16.02 11.94
C GLY A 210 12.08 15.19 12.62
N HIS A 211 12.05 13.88 12.38
CA HIS A 211 10.95 13.00 12.81
C HIS A 211 10.61 13.12 14.31
N HIS A 212 11.63 13.19 15.14
CA HIS A 212 11.56 13.36 16.60
C HIS A 212 10.96 14.71 17.04
N LYS A 213 10.80 15.69 16.15
CA LYS A 213 10.26 17.04 16.44
C LYS A 213 8.84 17.26 15.94
N TYR A 214 8.35 16.48 14.98
CA TYR A 214 7.07 16.76 14.29
C TYR A 214 5.96 15.77 14.61
N ASP A 215 6.27 14.48 14.68
CA ASP A 215 5.31 13.44 15.07
C ASP A 215 6.05 12.15 15.45
N PRO A 216 6.46 11.98 16.72
CA PRO A 216 7.18 10.78 17.14
C PRO A 216 6.37 9.49 16.94
N ASP A 217 5.05 9.60 16.83
CA ASP A 217 4.09 8.50 16.69
C ASP A 217 3.66 8.26 15.23
N ASN A 218 4.31 8.89 14.25
CA ASN A 218 3.99 8.74 12.83
C ASN A 218 4.07 7.27 12.38
N ILE A 219 2.92 6.71 12.06
CA ILE A 219 2.77 5.29 11.74
C ILE A 219 3.55 4.85 10.50
N LEU A 220 3.71 5.73 9.50
CA LEU A 220 4.42 5.41 8.26
C LEU A 220 5.93 5.29 8.50
N THR A 221 6.52 6.19 9.29
CA THR A 221 7.92 6.07 9.72
C THR A 221 8.12 4.84 10.56
N ILE A 222 7.22 4.57 11.52
CA ILE A 222 7.31 3.40 12.39
C ILE A 222 7.40 2.15 11.51
N ILE A 223 6.45 1.97 10.60
CA ILE A 223 6.44 0.84 9.67
C ILE A 223 7.75 0.77 8.88
N PHE A 224 8.20 1.89 8.29
CA PHE A 224 9.38 1.86 7.42
C PHE A 224 10.68 1.56 8.18
N VAL A 225 11.00 2.34 9.21
CA VAL A 225 12.27 2.25 9.95
C VAL A 225 12.40 0.90 10.64
N THR A 226 11.32 0.40 11.20
CA THR A 226 11.36 -0.83 12.01
C THR A 226 11.45 -2.07 11.14
N ASN A 227 10.76 -2.10 9.99
CA ASN A 227 10.89 -3.20 9.04
C ASN A 227 12.26 -3.21 8.35
N VAL A 228 12.86 -2.03 8.06
CA VAL A 228 14.24 -2.01 7.55
C VAL A 228 15.22 -2.47 8.62
N PHE A 229 15.09 -1.97 9.86
CA PHE A 229 15.95 -2.40 10.96
C PHE A 229 15.88 -3.92 11.16
N ASN A 230 14.68 -4.49 11.30
CA ASN A 230 14.48 -5.93 11.47
C ASN A 230 15.02 -6.75 10.29
N THR A 231 14.85 -6.26 9.06
CA THR A 231 15.42 -6.92 7.88
C THR A 231 16.95 -6.92 7.93
N VAL A 232 17.58 -5.79 8.26
CA VAL A 232 19.05 -5.68 8.28
C VAL A 232 19.66 -6.44 9.46
N THR A 233 19.04 -6.41 10.64
CA THR A 233 19.55 -7.12 11.83
C THR A 233 19.54 -8.64 11.68
N ASN A 234 18.71 -9.20 10.79
CA ASN A 234 18.79 -10.62 10.42
C ASN A 234 20.12 -10.99 9.73
N TYR A 235 20.84 -10.02 9.17
CA TYR A 235 22.09 -10.21 8.43
C TYR A 235 23.31 -9.55 9.09
N MET A 236 23.12 -8.86 10.21
CA MET A 236 24.19 -8.15 10.91
C MET A 236 24.28 -8.59 12.37
N LYS A 237 25.50 -8.72 12.88
CA LYS A 237 25.70 -8.90 14.32
C LYS A 237 25.53 -7.56 15.05
N PRO A 238 25.03 -7.55 16.30
CA PRO A 238 24.89 -6.34 17.10
C PRO A 238 26.16 -5.48 17.20
N LEU A 239 27.32 -6.12 17.34
CA LEU A 239 28.61 -5.44 17.44
C LEU A 239 29.12 -4.86 16.11
N SER A 240 28.49 -5.20 14.99
CA SER A 240 28.84 -4.71 13.65
C SER A 240 27.96 -3.54 13.20
N LEU A 241 27.04 -3.07 14.06
CA LEU A 241 26.19 -1.94 13.74
C LEU A 241 27.00 -0.65 13.56
N PRO A 242 26.67 0.18 12.55
CA PRO A 242 27.28 1.50 12.40
C PRO A 242 26.68 2.51 13.40
N ASN A 243 27.07 3.78 13.31
CA ASN A 243 26.57 4.85 14.19
C ASN A 243 25.10 5.19 13.88
N ILE A 244 24.17 4.42 14.45
CA ILE A 244 22.72 4.47 14.19
C ILE A 244 21.89 4.87 15.42
N GLU A 245 22.44 5.73 16.27
CA GLU A 245 21.86 6.12 17.57
C GLU A 245 20.42 6.63 17.46
N HIS A 246 20.06 7.36 16.40
CA HIS A 246 18.71 7.87 16.22
C HIS A 246 17.72 6.75 15.85
N ILE A 247 18.14 5.77 15.03
CA ILE A 247 17.31 4.59 14.74
C ILE A 247 17.04 3.82 16.05
N ILE A 248 18.08 3.58 16.86
CA ILE A 248 17.94 2.85 18.13
C ILE A 248 17.04 3.61 19.10
N THR A 249 17.28 4.91 19.27
CA THR A 249 16.46 5.77 20.14
C THR A 249 14.99 5.76 19.70
N TYR A 250 14.76 5.83 18.38
CA TYR A 250 13.43 5.77 17.80
C TYR A 250 12.74 4.43 18.05
N ILE A 251 13.41 3.31 17.81
CA ILE A 251 12.87 1.97 18.06
C ILE A 251 12.53 1.78 19.54
N LEU A 252 13.42 2.20 20.45
CA LEU A 252 13.17 2.11 21.89
C LEU A 252 11.97 2.97 22.32
N HIS A 253 11.76 4.12 21.69
CA HIS A 253 10.57 4.93 21.92
C HIS A 253 9.29 4.19 21.50
N VAL A 254 9.26 3.62 20.29
CA VAL A 254 8.10 2.88 19.78
C VAL A 254 7.81 1.64 20.64
N ILE A 255 8.83 0.90 21.08
CA ILE A 255 8.67 -0.26 21.96
C ILE A 255 8.00 0.11 23.29
N LYS A 256 8.36 1.27 23.85
CA LYS A 256 7.81 1.75 25.13
C LYS A 256 6.35 2.22 25.02
N ASN A 257 5.83 2.43 23.82
CA ASN A 257 4.44 2.82 23.60
C ASN A 257 3.60 1.57 23.21
N PRO A 258 2.73 1.06 24.11
CA PRO A 258 1.99 -0.19 23.85
C PRO A 258 1.14 -0.15 22.59
N GLN A 259 0.55 1.02 22.25
CA GLN A 259 -0.30 1.16 21.07
C GLN A 259 0.48 1.05 19.76
N LEU A 260 1.74 1.49 19.76
CA LEU A 260 2.61 1.48 18.59
C LEU A 260 3.43 0.19 18.49
N SER A 261 3.72 -0.44 19.63
CA SER A 261 4.49 -1.68 19.72
C SER A 261 3.90 -2.84 18.91
N VAL A 262 2.59 -2.83 18.65
CA VAL A 262 1.88 -3.81 17.80
C VAL A 262 2.40 -3.81 16.35
N GLN A 263 3.05 -2.73 15.93
CA GLN A 263 3.62 -2.60 14.58
C GLN A 263 5.04 -3.19 14.47
N LEU A 264 5.60 -3.68 15.57
CA LEU A 264 6.98 -4.16 15.67
C LEU A 264 7.04 -5.67 15.85
N ASP A 265 8.03 -6.30 15.24
CA ASP A 265 8.54 -7.58 15.73
C ASP A 265 9.45 -7.33 16.95
N THR A 266 8.82 -7.13 18.10
CA THR A 266 9.52 -6.87 19.36
C THR A 266 10.43 -8.04 19.77
N ASN A 267 10.06 -9.28 19.40
CA ASN A 267 10.85 -10.46 19.70
C ASN A 267 12.22 -10.42 18.99
N ASN A 268 12.24 -10.08 17.70
CA ASN A 268 13.50 -9.95 16.97
C ASN A 268 14.40 -8.86 17.58
N ILE A 269 13.80 -7.72 17.96
CA ILE A 269 14.55 -6.62 18.57
C ILE A 269 15.12 -7.03 19.94
N TYR A 270 14.33 -7.68 20.79
CA TYR A 270 14.81 -8.14 22.09
C TYR A 270 15.91 -9.21 21.95
N ARG A 271 15.75 -10.16 21.03
CA ARG A 271 16.78 -11.16 20.73
C ARG A 271 18.08 -10.49 20.30
N PHE A 272 18.00 -9.53 19.38
CA PHE A 272 19.16 -8.79 18.91
C PHE A 272 19.87 -8.01 20.04
N ILE A 273 19.12 -7.41 20.96
CA ILE A 273 19.67 -6.75 22.15
C ILE A 273 20.37 -7.77 23.07
N GLN A 274 19.75 -8.93 23.30
CA GLN A 274 20.33 -9.99 24.14
C GLN A 274 21.63 -10.55 23.55
N GLU A 275 21.66 -10.79 22.23
CA GLU A 275 22.88 -11.21 21.53
C GLU A 275 24.01 -10.18 21.69
N GLY A 276 23.69 -8.89 21.62
CA GLY A 276 24.67 -7.83 21.85
C GLY A 276 25.19 -7.81 23.28
N GLN A 277 24.30 -7.94 24.27
CA GLN A 277 24.69 -8.03 25.68
C GLN A 277 25.59 -9.24 25.95
N GLN A 278 25.27 -10.39 25.38
CA GLN A 278 26.07 -11.60 25.54
C GLN A 278 27.45 -11.43 24.89
N ALA A 279 27.51 -10.89 23.67
CA ALA A 279 28.78 -10.66 22.99
C ALA A 279 29.69 -9.69 23.76
N ILE A 280 29.13 -8.65 24.39
CA ILE A 280 29.88 -7.75 25.28
C ILE A 280 30.39 -8.50 26.51
N ARG A 281 29.57 -9.34 27.15
CA ARG A 281 29.99 -10.16 28.30
C ARG A 281 31.14 -11.09 27.93
N ASP A 282 31.06 -11.74 26.77
CA ASP A 282 32.10 -12.65 26.28
C ASP A 282 33.42 -11.90 26.04
N ILE A 283 33.38 -10.71 25.42
CA ILE A 283 34.56 -9.86 25.22
C ILE A 283 35.17 -9.44 26.57
N LEU A 284 34.34 -9.01 27.53
CA LEU A 284 34.79 -8.61 28.86
C LEU A 284 35.42 -9.78 29.61
N TYR A 285 34.82 -10.97 29.52
CA TYR A 285 35.34 -12.20 30.12
C TYR A 285 36.70 -12.59 29.52
N LEU A 286 36.83 -12.57 28.19
CA LEU A 286 38.09 -12.82 27.50
C LEU A 286 39.16 -11.81 27.91
N LYS A 287 38.83 -10.51 27.95
CA LYS A 287 39.76 -9.46 28.38
C LYS A 287 40.20 -9.66 29.84
N GLY A 288 39.27 -10.04 30.73
CA GLY A 288 39.56 -10.37 32.12
C GLY A 288 40.52 -11.55 32.27
N ASN A 289 40.35 -12.60 31.46
CA ASN A 289 41.25 -13.75 31.47
C ASN A 289 42.63 -13.45 30.86
N ILE A 290 42.70 -12.63 29.81
CA ILE A 290 43.97 -12.17 29.23
C ILE A 290 44.75 -11.32 30.24
N LEU A 291 44.07 -10.46 31.01
CA LEU A 291 44.71 -9.68 32.06
C LEU A 291 45.25 -10.57 33.19
N LYS A 292 44.52 -11.62 33.58
CA LYS A 292 45.00 -12.62 34.54
C LYS A 292 46.22 -13.39 34.04
N LEU A 293 46.25 -13.78 32.77
CA LEU A 293 47.38 -14.48 32.15
C LEU A 293 48.65 -13.62 32.02
N LYS A 294 48.52 -12.28 31.95
CA LYS A 294 49.66 -11.35 31.94
C LYS A 294 50.21 -11.02 33.33
N MET A 295 49.53 -11.45 34.40
CA MET A 295 49.98 -11.26 35.79
C MET A 295 50.74 -12.48 36.34
N TYR A 296 50.83 -13.56 35.56
CA TYR A 296 51.73 -14.69 35.77
C TYR A 296 52.89 -14.61 34.77
#